data_AF-A0AA39DEQ9-F1
#
_entry.id   AF-A0AA39DEQ9-F1
#
_cell.length_a   1.000
_cell.length_b   1.000
_cell.length_c   1.000
_cell.angle_alpha   90.00
_cell.angle_beta   90.00
_cell.angle_gamma   90.00
#
_symmetry.space_group_name_H-M   'P 1'
#
loop_
_entity.id
_entity.type
_entity.pdbx_description
1 polymer ?
#
loop_
_entity_poly.entity_id
_entity_poly.type
_entity_poly.pdbx_seq_one_letter_code
_entity_poly.pdbx_strand_id
1 'polypeptide(L)'
;MFFLSLIEHTLQLPPHLLDLPLSEAIKGELESLFLDKIGRLSIANLGLCIFVNDIRSIASGFVFPGDSASTYTVEFRSVMFWLFAREIITAKLKESDANGLRSDEVYVNVQNEGDYV
;
A
#
# COMPACT_ATOMS: atom_id res chain seq x y z
N MET A 1 8.25 1.00 -13.21
CA MET A 1 7.79 -0.13 -12.39
C MET A 1 7.30 0.25 -10.99
N PHE A 2 8.06 1.02 -10.18
CA PHE A 2 7.54 1.57 -8.91
C PHE A 2 7.43 3.09 -8.95
N PHE A 3 6.49 3.61 -8.18
CA PHE A 3 6.37 5.05 -7.95
C PHE A 3 5.75 5.33 -6.58
N LEU A 4 6.02 6.54 -6.09
CA LEU A 4 5.44 7.02 -4.83
C LEU A 4 4.08 7.66 -5.14
N SER A 5 3.02 7.14 -4.53
CA SER A 5 1.67 7.70 -4.64
C SER A 5 1.28 8.37 -3.33
N LEU A 6 0.72 9.58 -3.42
CA LEU A 6 0.03 10.23 -2.30
C LEU A 6 -1.42 9.73 -2.27
N ILE A 7 -1.87 9.24 -1.13
CA ILE A 7 -3.20 8.65 -0.94
C ILE A 7 -3.84 9.29 0.29
N GLU A 8 -5.08 9.74 0.13
CA GLU A 8 -5.95 10.14 1.24
C GLU A 8 -6.88 8.96 1.58
N HIS A 9 -6.94 8.58 2.85
CA HIS A 9 -7.82 7.51 3.31
C HIS A 9 -8.44 7.82 4.67
N THR A 10 -9.73 7.55 4.80
CA THR A 10 -10.44 7.63 6.08
C THR A 10 -10.56 6.23 6.68
N LEU A 11 -10.03 6.05 7.88
CA LEU A 11 -10.07 4.79 8.63
C LEU A 11 -10.64 5.00 10.02
N GLN A 12 -11.27 3.95 10.56
CA GLN A 12 -11.69 3.93 11.96
C GLN A 12 -10.64 3.18 12.77
N LEU A 13 -10.08 3.87 13.77
CA LEU A 13 -9.13 3.28 14.69
C LEU A 13 -9.90 2.67 15.88
N PRO A 14 -9.81 1.35 16.08
CA PRO A 14 -10.49 0.70 17.18
C PRO A 14 -9.87 1.10 18.52
N PRO A 15 -10.66 1.14 19.61
CA PRO A 15 -10.25 1.71 20.88
C PRO A 15 -9.08 0.98 21.56
N HIS A 16 -8.86 -0.30 21.24
CA HIS A 16 -7.74 -1.07 21.78
C HIS A 16 -6.36 -0.66 21.24
N LEU A 17 -6.32 0.13 20.15
CA LEU A 17 -5.08 0.66 19.59
C LEU A 17 -4.77 2.09 20.06
N LEU A 18 -5.63 2.68 20.91
CA LEU A 18 -5.42 4.03 21.46
C LEU A 18 -4.27 4.10 22.47
N ASP A 19 -3.83 2.95 23.01
CA ASP A 19 -2.69 2.87 23.92
C ASP A 19 -1.34 3.03 23.20
N LEU A 20 -1.32 2.90 21.87
CA LEU A 20 -0.14 3.07 21.04
C LEU A 20 0.02 4.51 20.55
N PRO A 21 1.23 4.95 20.20
CA PRO A 21 1.43 6.22 19.50
C PRO A 21 0.55 6.27 18.25
N LEU A 22 -0.21 7.35 18.07
CA LEU A 22 -1.21 7.48 17.01
C LEU A 22 -0.65 7.16 15.61
N SER A 23 0.58 7.59 15.34
CA SER A 23 1.30 7.29 14.10
C SER A 23 1.55 5.80 13.87
N GLU A 24 1.87 5.05 14.92
CA GLU A 24 2.12 3.61 14.85
C GLU A 24 0.82 2.84 14.69
N ALA A 25 -0.21 3.22 15.45
CA ALA A 25 -1.54 2.63 15.36
C ALA A 25 -2.14 2.80 13.96
N ILE A 26 -2.09 4.02 13.41
CA ILE A 26 -2.55 4.32 12.06
C ILE A 26 -1.72 3.57 11.01
N LYS A 27 -0.39 3.55 11.17
CA LYS A 27 0.48 2.85 10.22
C LYS A 27 0.17 1.36 10.19
N GLY A 28 -0.02 0.70 11.34
CA GLY A 28 -0.37 -0.72 11.41
C GLY A 28 -1.72 -1.02 10.76
N GLU A 29 -2.72 -0.17 10.97
CA GLU A 29 -4.02 -0.32 10.29
C GLU A 29 -3.92 -0.10 8.78
N LEU A 30 -3.18 0.92 8.32
CA LEU A 30 -2.91 1.12 6.90
C LEU A 30 -2.16 -0.07 6.31
N GLU A 31 -1.18 -0.62 7.00
CA GLU A 31 -0.46 -1.81 6.54
C GLU A 31 -1.42 -3.02 6.43
N SER A 32 -2.28 -3.25 7.42
CA SER A 32 -3.31 -4.32 7.36
C SER A 32 -4.34 -4.13 6.25
N LEU A 33 -4.68 -2.88 5.91
CA LEU A 33 -5.65 -2.55 4.88
C LEU A 33 -5.04 -2.61 3.46
N PHE A 34 -3.78 -2.19 3.30
CA PHE A 34 -3.15 -1.94 2.00
C PHE A 34 -2.10 -2.99 1.59
N LEU A 35 -1.41 -3.67 2.51
CA LEU A 35 -0.41 -4.69 2.17
C LEU A 35 -1.07 -5.97 1.64
N ASP A 36 -0.46 -6.57 0.61
CA ASP A 36 -0.73 -7.91 0.04
C ASP A 36 -2.17 -8.19 -0.41
N LYS A 37 -3.09 -7.23 -0.32
CA LYS A 37 -4.47 -7.37 -0.80
C LYS A 37 -4.57 -6.99 -2.27
N ILE A 38 -4.18 -7.93 -3.13
CA ILE A 38 -4.30 -7.87 -4.62
C ILE A 38 -5.75 -7.52 -5.08
N GLY A 39 -6.78 -7.73 -4.24
CA GLY A 39 -8.18 -7.65 -4.65
C GLY A 39 -9.07 -6.59 -4.03
N ARG A 40 -8.62 -5.80 -3.03
CA ARG A 40 -9.49 -4.78 -2.41
C ARG A 40 -9.01 -3.35 -2.56
N LEU A 41 -7.78 -3.18 -2.97
CA LEU A 41 -7.17 -1.87 -3.15
C LEU A 41 -6.23 -1.87 -4.36
N SER A 42 -6.59 -2.62 -5.41
CA SER A 42 -6.51 -2.02 -6.72
C SER A 42 -7.43 -0.80 -6.69
N ILE A 43 -6.97 0.32 -6.13
CA ILE A 43 -7.56 1.61 -6.46
C ILE A 43 -7.50 1.62 -7.97
N ALA A 44 -8.67 1.55 -8.61
CA ALA A 44 -8.75 1.38 -10.04
C ALA A 44 -7.82 2.43 -10.67
N ASN A 45 -6.76 1.95 -11.34
CA ASN A 45 -5.69 2.73 -11.98
C ASN A 45 -4.42 3.12 -11.18
N LEU A 46 -4.19 2.65 -9.94
CA LEU A 46 -2.94 2.96 -9.19
C LEU A 46 -1.98 1.79 -8.93
N GLY A 47 -2.45 0.54 -8.80
CA GLY A 47 -1.57 -0.64 -8.82
C GLY A 47 -1.51 -1.45 -7.54
N LEU A 48 -0.43 -2.22 -7.38
CA LEU A 48 -0.19 -3.05 -6.20
C LEU A 48 0.59 -2.24 -5.15
N CYS A 49 0.01 -2.08 -3.96
CA CYS A 49 0.70 -1.44 -2.84
C CYS A 49 1.74 -2.39 -2.25
N ILE A 50 3.01 -1.96 -2.20
CA ILE A 50 4.11 -2.76 -1.64
C ILE A 50 4.31 -2.44 -0.17
N PHE A 51 4.38 -1.15 0.19
CA PHE A 51 4.46 -0.70 1.58
C PHE A 51 4.12 0.79 1.75
N VAL A 52 3.71 1.15 2.97
CA VAL A 52 3.46 2.54 3.39
C VAL A 52 4.79 3.20 3.76
N ASN A 53 5.17 4.26 3.06
CA ASN A 53 6.44 4.94 3.27
C ASN A 53 6.40 5.88 4.49
N ASP A 54 5.51 6.87 4.46
CA ASP A 54 5.37 7.87 5.52
C ASP A 54 3.97 8.50 5.54
N ILE A 55 3.57 8.94 6.73
CA ILE A 55 2.32 9.68 6.96
C ILE A 55 2.64 11.18 6.87
N ARG A 56 1.89 11.89 6.02
CA ARG A 56 2.05 13.34 5.78
C ARG A 56 1.20 14.18 6.71
N SER A 57 -0.05 13.78 6.88
CA SER A 57 -1.00 14.49 7.73
C SER A 57 -1.98 13.50 8.36
N ILE A 58 -2.40 13.82 9.58
CA ILE A 58 -3.45 13.10 10.28
C ILE A 58 -4.48 14.15 10.69
N ALA A 59 -5.64 14.14 10.05
CA ALA A 59 -6.79 14.92 10.46
C ALA A 59 -7.66 14.08 11.40
N SER A 60 -7.88 14.58 12.61
CA SER A 60 -8.81 13.98 13.55
C SER A 60 -10.23 14.06 13.00
N GLY A 61 -10.89 12.92 12.85
CA GLY A 61 -12.29 12.82 12.49
C GLY A 61 -13.19 12.75 13.72
N PHE A 62 -14.46 12.50 13.47
CA PHE A 62 -15.52 12.48 14.48
C PHE A 62 -15.68 11.08 15.08
N VAL A 63 -16.11 11.01 16.34
CA VAL A 63 -16.60 9.79 16.97
C VAL A 63 -18.12 9.79 16.83
N PHE A 64 -18.69 8.75 16.24
CA PHE A 64 -20.14 8.67 16.09
C PHE A 64 -20.80 8.39 17.45
N PRO A 65 -21.93 9.04 17.80
CA PRO A 65 -22.67 8.73 19.01
C PRO A 65 -23.12 7.26 18.99
N GLY A 66 -22.64 6.46 19.94
CA GLY A 66 -22.91 5.02 20.01
C GLY A 66 -21.83 4.12 19.39
N ASP A 67 -20.82 4.71 18.75
CA ASP A 67 -19.58 4.03 18.34
C ASP A 67 -18.44 4.43 19.30
N SER A 68 -17.52 3.49 19.53
CA SER A 68 -16.31 3.72 20.35
C SER A 68 -15.05 3.88 19.50
N ALA A 69 -15.15 3.69 18.19
CA ALA A 69 -14.04 3.88 17.26
C ALA A 69 -13.87 5.36 16.89
N SER A 70 -12.61 5.81 16.88
CA SER A 70 -12.27 7.16 16.44
C SER A 70 -11.97 7.15 14.95
N THR A 71 -12.67 8.01 14.20
CA THR A 71 -12.44 8.14 12.76
C THR A 71 -11.26 9.09 12.53
N TYR A 72 -10.33 8.73 11.63
CA TYR A 72 -9.22 9.58 11.22
C TYR A 72 -9.13 9.64 9.71
N THR A 73 -8.91 10.84 9.16
CA THR A 73 -8.54 11.02 7.75
C THR A 73 -7.04 11.23 7.68
N VAL A 74 -6.37 10.39 6.89
CA VAL A 74 -4.90 10.33 6.84
C VAL A 74 -4.44 10.52 5.40
N GLU A 75 -3.50 11.42 5.20
CA GLU A 75 -2.74 11.48 3.95
C GLU A 75 -1.39 10.81 4.15
N PHE A 76 -1.08 9.83 3.31
CA PHE A 76 0.18 9.09 3.39
C PHE A 76 0.75 8.83 2.00
N ARG A 77 2.05 8.56 1.96
CA ARG A 77 2.73 8.15 0.74
C ARG A 77 2.98 6.65 0.79
N SER A 78 2.67 5.98 -0.31
CA SER A 78 2.88 4.55 -0.47
C SER A 78 3.69 4.26 -1.73
N VAL A 79 4.53 3.23 -1.66
CA VAL A 79 5.23 2.72 -2.84
C VAL A 79 4.32 1.75 -3.57
N MET A 80 3.90 2.17 -4.76
CA MET A 80 3.01 1.42 -5.64
C MET A 80 3.81 0.78 -6.76
N PHE A 81 3.44 -0.44 -7.11
CA PHE A 81 3.94 -1.17 -8.27
C PHE A 81 2.89 -1.14 -9.39
N TRP A 82 3.29 -0.63 -10.54
CA TRP A 82 2.50 -0.64 -11.77
C TRP A 82 3.39 -0.96 -12.96
N LEU A 83 2.96 -1.92 -13.76
CA LEU A 83 3.61 -2.27 -15.02
C LEU A 83 3.10 -1.36 -16.12
N PHE A 84 3.99 -0.63 -16.76
CA PHE A 84 3.62 0.19 -17.91
C PHE A 84 3.58 -0.65 -19.19
N ALA A 85 2.73 -0.25 -20.13
CA ALA A 85 2.72 -0.86 -21.45
C ALA A 85 4.12 -0.70 -22.08
N ARG A 86 4.69 -1.80 -22.60
CA ARG A 86 6.04 -1.90 -23.18
C ARG A 86 7.21 -1.84 -22.18
N GLU A 87 6.96 -2.00 -20.89
CA GLU A 87 8.03 -2.19 -19.90
C GLU A 87 8.61 -3.61 -19.98
N ILE A 88 9.93 -3.74 -19.88
CA ILE A 88 10.64 -5.03 -19.91
C ILE A 88 10.85 -5.50 -18.48
N ILE A 89 10.38 -6.70 -18.16
CA ILE A 89 10.45 -7.29 -16.82
C ILE A 89 11.08 -8.67 -16.94
N THR A 90 11.90 -9.05 -15.96
CA THR A 90 12.50 -10.39 -15.91
C THR A 90 11.65 -11.27 -14.98
N ALA A 91 11.22 -12.43 -15.49
CA ALA A 91 10.40 -13.37 -14.72
C ALA A 91 10.91 -14.79 -14.89
N LYS A 92 10.70 -15.63 -13.86
CA LYS A 92 11.02 -17.05 -13.92
C LYS A 92 9.81 -17.82 -14.45
N LEU A 93 10.00 -18.49 -15.58
CA LEU A 93 8.97 -19.30 -16.21
C LEU A 93 8.58 -20.47 -15.28
N LYS A 94 7.27 -20.66 -15.08
CA LYS A 94 6.72 -21.79 -14.32
C LYS A 94 6.28 -22.90 -15.24
N GLU A 95 5.40 -22.55 -16.18
CA GLU A 95 4.73 -23.50 -17.06
C GLU A 95 4.51 -22.88 -18.45
N SER A 96 4.50 -23.74 -19.45
CA SER A 96 4.22 -23.41 -20.84
C SER A 96 3.17 -24.40 -21.35
N ASP A 97 1.98 -23.90 -21.66
CA ASP A 97 0.88 -24.69 -22.21
C ASP A 97 0.44 -24.13 -23.58
N ALA A 98 -0.61 -24.72 -24.16
CA ALA A 98 -1.15 -24.24 -25.44
C ALA A 98 -1.86 -22.88 -25.33
N ASN A 99 -2.18 -22.42 -24.12
CA ASN A 99 -2.79 -21.11 -23.86
C ASN A 99 -1.74 -20.02 -23.66
N GLY A 100 -0.48 -20.38 -23.39
CA GLY A 100 0.65 -19.47 -23.36
C GLY A 100 1.70 -19.83 -22.32
N LEU A 101 2.40 -18.79 -21.85
CA LEU A 101 3.46 -18.89 -20.86
C LEU A 101 2.97 -18.30 -19.55
N ARG A 102 3.13 -19.02 -18.45
CA ARG A 102 2.84 -18.52 -17.11
C ARG A 102 4.13 -18.47 -16.29
N SER A 103 4.36 -17.33 -15.66
CA SER A 103 5.49 -17.11 -14.75
C SER A 103 5.01 -17.17 -13.31
N ASP A 104 5.82 -17.75 -12.42
CA ASP A 104 5.50 -17.86 -10.98
C ASP A 104 5.97 -16.64 -10.21
N GLU A 105 7.18 -16.18 -10.55
CA GLU A 105 7.90 -15.18 -9.80
C GLU A 105 8.40 -14.10 -10.76
N VAL A 106 8.01 -12.86 -10.47
CA VAL A 106 8.50 -11.67 -11.14
C VAL A 106 9.62 -11.09 -10.30
N TYR A 107 10.83 -11.03 -10.86
CA TYR A 107 11.98 -10.47 -10.17
C TYR A 107 12.08 -9.00 -10.51
N VAL A 108 12.07 -8.18 -9.48
CA VAL A 108 12.28 -6.75 -9.60
C VAL A 108 13.53 -6.36 -8.84
N ASN A 109 14.58 -5.99 -9.57
CA ASN A 109 15.78 -5.42 -8.95
C ASN A 109 15.49 -3.96 -8.55
N VAL A 110 15.27 -3.74 -7.25
CA VAL A 110 15.29 -2.39 -6.66
C VAL A 110 16.74 -2.08 -6.30
N GLN A 111 17.43 -1.32 -7.15
CA GLN A 111 18.66 -0.67 -6.74
C GLN A 111 18.29 0.61 -5.98
N ASN A 112 18.51 0.63 -4.66
CA ASN A 112 18.54 1.89 -3.91
C ASN A 112 19.86 2.60 -4.27
N GLU A 113 19.82 3.53 -5.22
CA GLU A 113 20.84 4.57 -5.31
C GLU A 113 20.66 5.48 -4.10
N GLY A 114 21.40 5.17 -3.04
CA GLY A 114 21.54 6.05 -1.89
C GLY A 114 22.45 7.21 -2.24
N ASP A 115 21.90 8.26 -2.84
CA ASP A 115 22.55 9.57 -2.91
C ASP A 115 21.93 10.49 -1.85
N TYR A 116 22.44 10.36 -0.62
CA TYR A 116 22.41 11.45 0.36
C TYR A 116 23.81 12.06 0.41
N VAL A 117 24.01 13.17 -0.31
CA VAL A 117 25.10 14.13 -0.10
C VAL A 117 24.48 15.43 0.39
#